data_AF-A0A2D7GF48-F1
#
_entry.id   AF-A0A2D7GF48-F1
#
_cell.length_a   1.000
_cell.length_b   1.000
_cell.length_c   1.000
_cell.angle_alpha   90.00
_cell.angle_beta   90.00
_cell.angle_gamma   90.00
#
_symmetry.space_group_name_H-M   'P 1'
#
loop_
_entity.id
_entity.type
_entity.pdbx_description
1 polymer ?
#
loop_
_entity_poly.entity_id
_entity_poly.type
_entity_poly.pdbx_seq_one_letter_code
_entity_poly.pdbx_strand_id
1 'polypeptide(L)'
;MKDKISQSIKSQLDKLEKISNQISLLISAGEYGKISHLDQIRKKIINDMNSCNYSYDNDNKKSVLKLISQNQQIISKFKKSQRDNLANISKHKKCTQAYLATF
;
A
#
# COMPACT_ATOMS: atom_id res chain seq x y z
N MET A 1 -19.16 -0.42 -27.77
CA MET A 1 -19.41 -1.07 -26.45
C MET A 1 -18.11 -1.44 -25.74
N LYS A 2 -17.13 -2.06 -26.44
CA LYS A 2 -15.81 -2.37 -25.87
C LYS A 2 -15.02 -1.14 -25.37
N ASP A 3 -15.12 0.00 -26.05
CA ASP A 3 -14.40 1.23 -25.66
C ASP A 3 -14.89 1.83 -24.33
N LYS A 4 -16.22 1.79 -24.08
CA LYS A 4 -16.79 2.23 -22.79
C LYS A 4 -16.33 1.38 -21.61
N ILE A 5 -16.17 0.06 -21.84
CA ILE A 5 -15.69 -0.87 -20.82
C ILE A 5 -14.20 -0.62 -20.55
N SER A 6 -13.37 -0.50 -21.58
CA SER A 6 -11.93 -0.19 -21.43
C SER A 6 -11.72 1.15 -20.72
N GLN A 7 -12.52 2.18 -21.04
CA GLN A 7 -12.46 3.49 -20.38
C GLN A 7 -12.89 3.43 -18.91
N SER A 8 -13.88 2.59 -18.57
CA SER A 8 -14.30 2.35 -17.19
C SER A 8 -13.21 1.65 -16.36
N ILE A 9 -12.59 0.61 -16.92
CA ILE A 9 -11.49 -0.13 -16.29
C ILE A 9 -10.31 0.81 -16.04
N LYS A 10 -9.92 1.60 -17.04
CA LYS A 10 -8.84 2.59 -16.92
C LYS A 10 -9.10 3.59 -15.79
N SER A 11 -10.33 4.09 -15.68
CA SER A 11 -10.72 4.99 -14.59
C SER A 11 -10.60 4.33 -13.21
N GLN A 12 -10.96 3.05 -13.08
CA GLN A 12 -10.79 2.31 -11.82
C GLN A 12 -9.31 2.07 -11.49
N LEU A 13 -8.48 1.76 -12.49
CA LEU A 13 -7.03 1.63 -12.33
C LEU A 13 -6.37 2.95 -11.91
N ASP A 14 -6.76 4.07 -12.52
CA ASP A 14 -6.27 5.41 -12.13
C ASP A 14 -6.65 5.75 -10.68
N LYS A 15 -7.85 5.36 -10.24
CA LYS A 15 -8.27 5.51 -8.83
C LYS A 15 -7.39 4.66 -7.90
N LEU A 16 -7.09 3.42 -8.27
CA LEU A 16 -6.21 2.54 -7.50
C LEU A 16 -4.77 3.09 -7.42
N GLU A 17 -4.27 3.69 -8.50
CA GLU A 17 -2.96 4.36 -8.50
C GLU A 17 -2.94 5.55 -7.53
N LYS A 18 -3.96 6.41 -7.59
CA LYS A 18 -4.09 7.56 -6.69
C LYS A 18 -4.16 7.14 -5.22
N ILE A 19 -4.96 6.11 -4.91
CA ILE A 19 -5.06 5.57 -3.55
C ILE A 19 -3.70 5.01 -3.11
N SER A 20 -3.00 4.28 -3.98
CA SER A 20 -1.68 3.70 -3.64
C SER A 20 -0.65 4.80 -3.35
N ASN A 21 -0.63 5.87 -4.15
CA ASN A 21 0.24 7.02 -3.92
C ASN A 21 -0.09 7.75 -2.61
N GLN A 22 -1.38 7.95 -2.30
CA GLN A 22 -1.81 8.54 -1.04
C GLN A 22 -1.43 7.69 0.17
N ILE A 23 -1.63 6.37 0.09
CA ILE A 23 -1.18 5.45 1.14
C ILE A 23 0.34 5.55 1.34
N SER A 24 1.11 5.61 0.25
CA SER A 24 2.57 5.78 0.34
C SER A 24 2.97 7.07 1.06
N LEU A 25 2.27 8.18 0.83
CA LEU A 25 2.53 9.44 1.52
C LEU A 25 2.17 9.36 3.01
N LEU A 26 1.01 8.76 3.35
CA LEU A 26 0.56 8.61 4.73
C LEU A 26 1.45 7.67 5.54
N ILE A 27 1.99 6.61 4.91
CA ILE A 27 2.99 5.72 5.52
C ILE A 27 4.23 6.53 5.93
N SER A 28 4.75 7.36 5.02
CA SER A 28 5.91 8.19 5.31
C SER A 28 5.64 9.23 6.40
N ALA A 29 4.40 9.73 6.50
CA ALA A 29 3.97 10.67 7.53
C ALA A 29 3.61 10.02 8.88
N GLY A 30 3.58 8.68 8.97
CA GLY A 30 3.15 7.98 10.19
C GLY A 30 1.66 8.05 10.50
N GLU A 31 0.84 8.48 9.53
CA GLU A 31 -0.60 8.76 9.67
C GLU A 31 -1.44 7.49 9.40
N TYR A 32 -1.18 6.42 10.17
CA TYR A 32 -1.75 5.09 9.91
C TYR A 32 -3.28 5.02 10.04
N GLY A 33 -3.88 5.89 10.85
CA GLY A 33 -5.34 5.94 11.02
C GLY A 33 -6.08 6.26 9.71
N LYS A 34 -5.51 7.15 8.88
CA LYS A 34 -6.08 7.55 7.59
C LYS A 34 -5.91 6.48 6.50
N ILE A 35 -4.94 5.58 6.67
CA ILE A 35 -4.69 4.48 5.72
C ILE A 35 -5.83 3.46 5.73
N SER A 36 -6.43 3.19 6.89
CA SER A 36 -7.51 2.20 7.02
C SER A 36 -8.70 2.51 6.11
N HIS A 37 -9.14 3.77 6.09
CA HIS A 37 -10.24 4.21 5.24
C HIS A 37 -9.90 4.07 3.75
N LEU A 38 -8.70 4.47 3.33
CA LEU A 38 -8.23 4.32 1.96
C LEU A 38 -8.12 2.84 1.54
N ASP A 39 -7.72 1.96 2.46
CA ASP A 39 -7.65 0.52 2.21
C ASP A 39 -9.04 -0.11 2.03
N GLN A 40 -10.04 0.34 2.80
CA GLN A 40 -11.43 -0.08 2.60
C GLN A 40 -11.94 0.30 1.21
N ILE A 41 -11.69 1.54 0.77
CA ILE A 41 -12.05 2.00 -0.57
C ILE A 41 -11.32 1.17 -1.64
N ARG A 42 -10.02 0.93 -1.46
CA ARG A 42 -9.21 0.10 -2.37
C ARG A 42 -9.79 -1.29 -2.54
N LYS A 43 -10.10 -1.97 -1.43
CA LYS A 43 -10.70 -3.32 -1.43
C LYS A 43 -12.06 -3.33 -2.12
N LYS A 44 -12.89 -2.31 -1.88
CA LYS A 44 -14.18 -2.17 -2.57
C LYS A 44 -14.01 -2.10 -4.08
N ILE A 45 -13.13 -1.22 -4.58
CA ILE A 45 -12.86 -1.09 -6.03
C ILE A 45 -12.39 -2.42 -6.63
N ILE A 46 -11.47 -3.12 -5.96
CA ILE A 46 -10.98 -4.43 -6.43
C ILE A 46 -12.10 -5.46 -6.48
N ASN A 47 -12.96 -5.52 -5.46
CA ASN A 47 -14.09 -6.44 -5.42
C ASN A 47 -15.11 -6.12 -6.54
N ASP A 48 -15.40 -4.85 -6.76
CA ASP A 48 -16.28 -4.40 -7.83
C ASP A 48 -15.69 -4.80 -9.21
N MET A 49 -14.38 -4.60 -9.42
CA MET A 49 -13.68 -5.02 -10.64
C MET A 49 -13.73 -6.53 -10.87
N ASN A 50 -13.50 -7.33 -9.82
CA ASN A 50 -13.54 -8.79 -9.89
C ASN A 50 -14.95 -9.29 -10.22
N SER A 51 -15.98 -8.67 -9.63
CA SER A 51 -17.39 -9.07 -9.81
C SER A 51 -17.88 -8.85 -11.24
N CYS A 52 -17.31 -7.88 -11.96
CA CYS A 52 -17.69 -7.58 -13.34
C CYS A 52 -17.01 -8.46 -14.40
N ASN A 53 -16.11 -9.37 -14.01
CA ASN A 53 -15.47 -10.35 -14.89
C ASN A 53 -14.89 -9.76 -16.20
N TYR A 54 -14.30 -8.56 -16.09
CA TYR A 54 -13.80 -7.83 -17.25
C TYR A 54 -12.59 -8.53 -17.89
N SER A 55 -12.62 -8.70 -19.22
CA SER A 55 -11.41 -9.05 -19.97
C SER A 55 -10.53 -7.81 -20.11
N TYR A 56 -9.43 -7.76 -19.37
CA TYR A 56 -8.42 -6.72 -19.51
C TYR A 56 -7.77 -6.77 -20.89
N ASP A 57 -7.73 -5.64 -21.60
CA ASP A 57 -6.82 -5.48 -22.74
C ASP A 57 -5.35 -5.45 -22.28
N ASN A 58 -4.42 -5.55 -23.23
CA ASN A 58 -2.99 -5.63 -22.91
C ASN A 58 -2.45 -4.38 -22.19
N ASP A 59 -3.01 -3.19 -22.45
CA ASP A 59 -2.57 -1.94 -21.81
C ASP A 59 -3.04 -1.87 -20.35
N ASN A 60 -4.26 -2.29 -20.09
CA ASN A 60 -4.82 -2.40 -18.75
C ASN A 60 -4.08 -3.49 -17.95
N LYS A 61 -3.71 -4.62 -18.55
CA LYS A 61 -2.85 -5.65 -17.91
C LYS A 61 -1.50 -5.09 -17.51
N LYS A 62 -0.85 -4.34 -18.40
CA LYS A 62 0.46 -3.70 -18.13
C LYS A 62 0.36 -2.72 -16.97
N SER A 63 -0.72 -1.94 -16.92
CA SER A 63 -1.00 -1.00 -15.83
C SER A 63 -1.20 -1.70 -14.49
N VAL A 64 -1.96 -2.81 -14.46
CA VAL A 64 -2.11 -3.63 -13.25
C VAL A 64 -0.78 -4.19 -12.76
N LEU A 65 0.04 -4.76 -13.65
CA LEU A 65 1.36 -5.30 -13.29
C LEU A 65 2.29 -4.20 -12.72
N LYS A 66 2.25 -3.00 -13.31
CA LYS A 66 2.99 -1.83 -12.80
C LYS A 66 2.55 -1.49 -11.38
N LEU A 67 1.25 -1.43 -11.11
CA LEU A 67 0.70 -1.14 -9.78
C LEU A 67 1.10 -2.19 -8.74
N ILE A 68 1.06 -3.48 -9.12
CA ILE A 68 1.52 -4.58 -8.26
C ILE A 68 3.00 -4.39 -7.91
N SER A 69 3.85 -4.15 -8.91
CA SER A 69 5.29 -3.95 -8.71
C SER A 69 5.58 -2.76 -7.80
N GLN A 70 4.89 -1.62 -8.01
CA GLN A 70 5.04 -0.44 -7.15
C GLN A 70 4.66 -0.73 -5.70
N ASN A 71 3.53 -1.42 -5.48
CA ASN A 71 3.08 -1.77 -4.14
C ASN A 71 4.04 -2.74 -3.42
N GLN A 72 4.62 -3.69 -4.14
CA GLN A 72 5.65 -4.59 -3.58
C GLN A 72 6.86 -3.80 -3.07
N GLN A 73 7.32 -2.80 -3.83
CA GLN A 73 8.45 -1.95 -3.42
C GLN A 73 8.12 -1.11 -2.18
N ILE A 74 6.94 -0.50 -2.13
CA ILE A 74 6.46 0.30 -0.98
C ILE A 74 6.44 -0.57 0.28
N ILE A 75 5.85 -1.77 0.20
CA ILE A 75 5.76 -2.71 1.33
C ILE A 75 7.15 -3.14 1.81
N SER A 76 8.06 -3.44 0.88
CA SER A 76 9.44 -3.84 1.22
C SER A 76 10.18 -2.73 1.99
N LYS A 77 10.12 -1.50 1.48
CA LYS A 77 10.73 -0.32 2.13
C LYS A 77 10.13 -0.09 3.52
N PHE A 78 8.81 -0.17 3.63
CA PHE A 78 8.11 0.00 4.92
C PHE A 78 8.52 -1.06 5.94
N LYS A 79 8.52 -2.35 5.56
CA LYS A 79 8.91 -3.45 6.45
C LYS A 79 10.35 -3.31 6.93
N LYS A 80 11.26 -2.87 6.05
CA LYS A 80 12.66 -2.60 6.42
C LYS A 80 12.76 -1.50 7.47
N SER A 81 12.14 -0.34 7.22
CA SER A 81 12.14 0.79 8.16
C SER A 81 11.56 0.42 9.54
N GLN A 82 10.46 -0.34 9.58
CA GLN A 82 9.87 -0.80 10.83
C GLN A 82 10.79 -1.74 11.62
N ARG A 83 11.48 -2.65 10.92
CA ARG A 83 12.45 -3.55 11.55
C ARG A 83 13.61 -2.77 12.18
N ASP A 84 14.14 -1.78 11.47
CA ASP A 84 15.26 -0.97 11.94
C ASP A 84 14.84 -0.14 13.18
N ASN A 85 13.64 0.45 13.15
CA ASN A 85 13.09 1.18 14.29
C ASN A 85 12.89 0.27 15.52
N LEU A 86 12.33 -0.93 15.35
CA LEU A 86 12.16 -1.89 16.44
C LEU A 86 13.51 -2.36 17.01
N ALA A 87 14.51 -2.57 16.16
CA ALA A 87 15.85 -2.92 16.61
C ALA A 87 16.47 -1.83 17.48
N ASN A 88 16.30 -0.56 17.09
CA ASN A 88 16.76 0.59 17.87
C ASN A 88 16.05 0.70 19.22
N ILE A 89 14.72 0.58 19.25
CA ILE A 89 13.93 0.59 20.50
C ILE A 89 14.36 -0.57 21.41
N SER A 90 14.55 -1.77 20.85
CA SER A 90 15.00 -2.95 21.60
C SER A 90 16.39 -2.72 22.21
N LYS A 91 17.31 -2.13 21.46
CA LYS A 91 18.64 -1.75 21.97
C LYS A 91 18.54 -0.76 23.12
N HIS A 92 17.76 0.32 22.96
CA HIS A 92 17.56 1.31 24.02
C HIS A 92 16.92 0.70 25.26
N LYS A 93 15.89 -0.14 25.11
CA LYS A 93 15.27 -0.87 26.21
C LYS A 93 16.30 -1.69 27.00
N LYS A 94 17.17 -2.44 26.33
CA LYS A 94 18.23 -3.23 26.98
C LYS A 94 19.21 -2.34 27.75
N CYS A 95 19.62 -1.22 27.16
CA CYS A 95 20.51 -0.26 27.83
C CYS A 95 19.87 0.33 29.09
N THR A 96 18.61 0.76 29.01
CA THR A 96 17.87 1.29 30.17
C THR A 96 17.70 0.23 31.26
N GLN A 97 17.40 -1.02 30.90
CA GLN A 97 17.30 -2.12 31.87
C GLN A 97 18.62 -2.40 32.57
N ALA A 98 19.74 -2.38 31.84
CA ALA A 98 21.07 -2.55 32.44
C ALA A 98 21.41 -1.41 33.41
N TYR A 99 21.09 -0.17 33.04
CA TYR A 99 21.29 1.00 33.90
C TYR A 99 20.47 0.91 35.19
N LEU A 100 19.20 0.53 35.09
CA LEU A 100 18.32 0.33 36.24
C LEU A 100 18.76 -0.83 37.15
N ALA A 101 19.47 -1.83 36.63
CA ALA A 101 19.98 -2.95 37.42
C ALA A 101 21.29 -2.63 38.17
N THR A 102 21.98 -1.55 37.76
CA THR A 102 23.22 -1.08 38.39
C THR A 102 23.01 -0.01 39.48
N PHE A 103 21.77 0.44 39.70
CA PHE A 103 21.34 1.33 40.78
C PHE A 103 20.47 0.57 41.78
#